data_AF-A0A955MHK5-F1
#
_entry.id   AF-A0A955MHK5-F1
#
_cell.length_a   1.000
_cell.length_b   1.000
_cell.length_c   1.000
_cell.angle_alpha   90.00
_cell.angle_beta   90.00
_cell.angle_gamma   90.00
#
_symmetry.space_group_name_H-M   'P 1'
#
loop_
_entity.id
_entity.type
_entity.pdbx_description
1 polymer ?
#
loop_
_entity_poly.entity_id
_entity_poly.type
_entity_poly.pdbx_seq_one_letter_code
_entity_poly.pdbx_strand_id
1 'polypeptide(L)'
;MHLKHPFIQNVCIKPLLFIFVFMLTIGNPQFIPQVEAQSTPTIIDVRVASSSDDAEQNMYGQVLLTNSDLELIQDGPYTQTVGVRFTNLNIPPGAQITNAYVQFKVDEYSTGIANLTIQAEATGNASTFSYSRHNIANRTKTSASTNWAPAPWTVVGQAGSNQQTPDLSTVIQEVVDRQDWSVGNAMAFIITGSGRRTAEAYDGDIDGAPLLHVEFIEPVQTGGGTTQIDPLPTVTGTNAGYLAGSFGVNEGGSASYSMDLAVPPGTSGVAPKLSLSYDSRGRSSVLGSGWSLAGLSAITRCGTTLAQDGFIDGIDFDGNDKFCLDGQRLVAINGVYGANGTEYRTENETFAQIFSYGTAGSGPERFVVKTKAGLIYSYGGTTDSRVEAEGKTDVLLWHADKVSDTTGNYFTITYHEDNAIGESYPLRIDYTGNAAQGLIPYNSVQFSYEARTDIIPRFLAGSMMKLTKRLNKISMYTDQNLAWEYNLSYDPNNDSRSSRLVSVEECDANNECLPRTEFDWDLTGEVGKFSKEYQQKVYGTDGDMW
;
A
#
# COMPACT_ATOMS: atom_id res chain seq x y z
N MET A 1 -12.69 74.09 -56.78
CA MET A 1 -12.92 75.33 -56.01
C MET A 1 -13.81 74.97 -54.83
N HIS A 2 -13.31 75.18 -53.61
CA HIS A 2 -14.00 75.35 -52.31
C HIS A 2 -15.39 74.70 -52.06
N LEU A 3 -15.54 73.75 -51.12
CA LEU A 3 -15.60 73.86 -49.63
C LEU A 3 -17.05 73.81 -49.12
N LYS A 4 -17.21 73.09 -47.98
CA LYS A 4 -18.23 73.19 -46.90
C LYS A 4 -19.48 72.28 -46.91
N HIS A 5 -19.49 71.41 -45.89
CA HIS A 5 -20.60 70.97 -45.00
C HIS A 5 -21.68 72.05 -44.71
N PRO A 6 -22.90 71.75 -44.17
CA PRO A 6 -23.18 70.73 -43.13
C PRO A 6 -24.59 70.04 -43.08
N PHE A 7 -24.68 69.04 -42.19
CA PHE A 7 -25.74 68.64 -41.23
C PHE A 7 -27.27 68.56 -41.56
N ILE A 8 -27.78 67.32 -41.36
CA ILE A 8 -28.87 66.84 -40.48
C ILE A 8 -30.38 66.85 -40.88
N GLN A 9 -30.98 65.66 -40.63
CA GLN A 9 -32.35 65.26 -40.28
C GLN A 9 -33.40 64.83 -41.33
N ASN A 10 -33.66 63.50 -41.29
CA ASN A 10 -34.94 62.81 -41.08
C ASN A 10 -36.06 62.76 -42.15
N VAL A 11 -36.32 61.50 -42.58
CA VAL A 11 -37.63 60.78 -42.63
C VAL A 11 -38.30 60.54 -44.00
N CYS A 12 -38.59 59.24 -44.25
CA CYS A 12 -39.58 58.58 -45.16
C CYS A 12 -39.43 58.77 -46.68
N ILE A 13 -39.59 57.77 -47.58
CA ILE A 13 -40.56 56.67 -47.70
C ILE A 13 -40.00 55.58 -48.69
N LYS A 14 -40.46 54.33 -48.56
CA LYS A 14 -40.22 53.04 -49.31
C LYS A 14 -40.67 53.06 -50.81
N PRO A 15 -40.27 52.11 -51.73
CA PRO A 15 -40.62 50.65 -51.75
C PRO A 15 -39.49 49.66 -52.21
N LEU A 16 -39.30 48.51 -51.53
CA LEU A 16 -39.82 47.14 -51.79
C LEU A 16 -39.16 46.36 -52.96
N LEU A 17 -38.40 45.29 -52.62
CA LEU A 17 -38.70 43.91 -53.08
C LEU A 17 -38.02 42.84 -52.19
N PHE A 18 -38.89 42.08 -51.51
CA PHE A 18 -38.85 40.71 -50.96
C PHE A 18 -37.55 39.97 -50.63
N ILE A 19 -37.47 39.44 -49.40
CA ILE A 19 -37.28 38.00 -49.08
C ILE A 19 -37.85 37.73 -47.67
N PHE A 20 -38.46 36.55 -47.51
CA PHE A 20 -39.26 36.06 -46.39
C PHE A 20 -38.53 36.07 -45.03
N VAL A 21 -39.23 36.54 -43.97
CA VAL A 21 -38.85 36.38 -42.56
C VAL A 21 -39.81 35.38 -41.92
N PHE A 22 -39.28 34.29 -41.38
CA PHE A 22 -39.95 33.45 -40.40
C PHE A 22 -39.91 34.18 -39.04
N MET A 23 -41.08 34.49 -38.48
CA MET A 23 -41.20 34.92 -37.08
C MET A 23 -40.88 33.72 -36.18
N LEU A 24 -39.79 33.82 -35.41
CA LEU A 24 -39.65 33.09 -34.16
C LEU A 24 -39.67 34.12 -33.02
N THR A 25 -40.62 33.97 -32.12
CA THR A 25 -40.81 34.79 -30.92
C THR A 25 -39.55 34.74 -30.06
N ILE A 26 -38.96 35.91 -29.78
CA ILE A 26 -37.88 36.05 -28.81
C ILE A 26 -38.53 35.95 -27.42
N GLY A 27 -38.46 34.77 -26.82
CA GLY A 27 -38.69 34.62 -25.38
C GLY A 27 -37.51 35.23 -24.63
N ASN A 28 -37.80 36.01 -23.58
CA ASN A 28 -36.82 36.47 -22.60
C ASN A 28 -35.89 35.31 -22.19
N PRO A 29 -34.56 35.50 -22.11
CA PRO A 29 -33.71 34.54 -21.42
C PRO A 29 -34.11 34.57 -19.94
N GLN A 30 -34.81 33.53 -19.48
CA GLN A 30 -34.90 33.28 -18.05
C GLN A 30 -33.50 32.92 -17.57
N PHE A 31 -32.94 33.75 -16.68
CA PHE A 31 -31.82 33.36 -15.83
C PHE A 31 -32.28 32.15 -15.01
N ILE A 32 -31.86 30.96 -15.41
CA ILE A 32 -31.88 29.80 -14.53
C ILE A 32 -30.63 29.96 -13.66
N PRO A 33 -30.76 30.16 -12.34
CA PRO A 33 -29.58 30.09 -11.47
C PRO A 33 -29.02 28.67 -11.60
N GLN A 34 -27.80 28.55 -12.14
CA GLN A 34 -27.04 27.33 -11.98
C GLN A 34 -26.81 27.16 -10.48
N VAL A 35 -27.44 26.14 -9.90
CA VAL A 35 -27.07 25.67 -8.57
C VAL A 35 -25.69 25.05 -8.77
N GLU A 36 -24.63 25.79 -8.42
CA GLU A 36 -23.30 25.21 -8.23
C GLU A 36 -23.46 24.10 -7.20
N ALA A 37 -23.36 22.85 -7.66
CA ALA A 37 -23.22 21.73 -6.76
C ALA A 37 -21.88 21.92 -6.04
N GLN A 38 -21.93 22.43 -4.82
CA GLN A 38 -20.76 22.59 -3.97
C GLN A 38 -20.24 21.20 -3.65
N SER A 39 -19.17 20.78 -4.32
CA SER A 39 -18.50 19.52 -4.02
C SER A 39 -17.96 19.58 -2.59
N THR A 40 -18.37 18.65 -1.75
CA THR A 40 -17.86 18.51 -0.39
C THR A 40 -16.41 18.02 -0.46
N PRO A 41 -15.45 18.69 0.20
CA PRO A 41 -14.07 18.23 0.23
C PRO A 41 -13.93 16.83 0.87
N THR A 42 -13.10 15.99 0.29
CA THR A 42 -12.61 14.73 0.87
C THR A 42 -11.49 15.05 1.85
N ILE A 43 -11.48 14.36 3.00
CA ILE A 43 -10.49 14.58 4.07
C ILE A 43 -9.63 13.33 4.24
N ILE A 44 -8.32 13.50 4.35
CA ILE A 44 -7.39 12.47 4.82
C ILE A 44 -6.56 12.97 5.99
N ASP A 45 -6.35 12.09 6.97
CA ASP A 45 -5.46 12.29 8.11
C ASP A 45 -4.44 11.15 8.13
N VAL A 46 -3.17 11.48 7.97
CA VAL A 46 -2.08 10.50 7.85
C VAL A 46 -0.96 10.84 8.81
N ARG A 47 -0.63 9.91 9.70
CA ARG A 47 0.46 10.06 10.67
C ARG A 47 1.78 9.51 10.12
N VAL A 48 2.90 10.07 10.56
CA VAL A 48 4.21 9.42 10.41
C VAL A 48 4.12 8.01 10.99
N ALA A 49 4.58 7.01 10.23
CA ALA A 49 4.33 5.59 10.54
C ALA A 49 5.61 4.77 10.74
N SER A 50 6.79 5.38 10.62
CA SER A 50 8.08 4.71 10.81
C SER A 50 9.14 5.70 11.28
N SER A 51 10.17 5.18 11.99
CA SER A 51 11.29 5.99 12.49
C SER A 51 12.01 6.75 11.37
N SER A 52 12.12 6.16 10.17
CA SER A 52 12.79 6.82 9.04
C SER A 52 11.93 7.82 8.27
N ASP A 53 10.74 8.14 8.78
CA ASP A 53 9.81 9.08 8.15
C ASP A 53 9.67 10.42 8.90
N ASP A 54 10.33 10.58 10.05
CA ASP A 54 10.68 11.88 10.60
C ASP A 54 12.16 11.91 10.99
N ALA A 55 12.82 13.03 10.68
CA ALA A 55 14.26 13.06 10.71
C ALA A 55 14.81 14.46 10.91
N GLU A 56 15.97 14.53 11.54
CA GLU A 56 16.71 15.75 11.75
C GLU A 56 18.05 15.67 11.06
N GLN A 57 18.45 16.76 10.41
CA GLN A 57 19.74 16.83 9.74
C GLN A 57 20.53 18.05 10.19
N ASN A 58 21.64 17.79 10.88
CA ASN A 58 22.50 18.85 11.39
C ASN A 58 23.27 19.60 10.28
N MET A 59 23.95 20.68 10.67
CA MET A 59 24.73 21.54 9.75
C MET A 59 25.90 20.83 9.03
N TYR A 60 26.36 19.68 9.55
CA TYR A 60 27.40 18.85 8.92
C TYR A 60 26.83 17.80 7.96
N GLY A 61 25.50 17.79 7.78
CA GLY A 61 24.77 16.87 6.92
C GLY A 61 24.47 15.52 7.55
N GLN A 62 24.75 15.30 8.84
CA GLN A 62 24.40 14.03 9.48
C GLN A 62 22.90 13.99 9.73
N VAL A 63 22.27 12.86 9.39
CA VAL A 63 20.84 12.63 9.55
C VAL A 63 20.60 11.71 10.74
N LEU A 64 19.66 12.09 11.60
CA LEU A 64 19.17 11.34 12.76
C LEU A 64 17.74 10.90 12.44
N LEU A 65 17.47 9.59 12.60
CA LEU A 65 16.22 8.93 12.20
C LEU A 65 15.51 8.26 13.39
N THR A 66 16.01 8.46 14.60
CA THR A 66 15.58 7.70 15.79
C THR A 66 15.56 8.56 17.05
N ASN A 67 15.50 9.88 16.88
CA ASN A 67 15.37 10.78 18.02
C ASN A 67 13.94 10.72 18.53
N SER A 68 13.76 10.85 19.84
CA SER A 68 12.43 10.87 20.45
C SER A 68 11.64 12.13 20.11
N ASP A 69 12.35 13.19 19.76
CA ASP A 69 11.85 14.52 19.50
C ASP A 69 12.34 15.08 18.15
N LEU A 70 11.59 16.07 17.66
CA LEU A 70 11.94 16.92 16.53
C LEU A 70 12.12 18.34 17.03
N GLU A 71 13.37 18.79 17.19
CA GLU A 71 13.68 20.20 17.28
C GLU A 71 13.51 20.85 15.91
N LEU A 72 12.37 21.51 15.73
CA LEU A 72 12.11 22.34 14.59
C LEU A 72 13.14 23.47 14.55
N ILE A 73 14.17 23.23 13.73
CA ILE A 73 15.30 24.07 13.32
C ILE A 73 16.46 24.22 14.29
N GLN A 74 16.25 24.36 15.60
CA GLN A 74 17.36 24.66 16.49
C GLN A 74 17.48 23.65 17.62
N ASP A 75 18.57 22.89 17.59
CA ASP A 75 19.02 22.01 18.67
C ASP A 75 20.25 22.66 19.33
N GLY A 76 20.04 23.15 20.56
CA GLY A 76 21.05 23.91 21.30
C GLY A 76 21.61 25.10 20.50
N PRO A 77 22.95 25.18 20.31
CA PRO A 77 23.59 26.26 19.54
C PRO A 77 23.56 26.01 18.02
N TYR A 78 23.05 24.88 17.56
CA TYR A 78 23.14 24.45 16.16
C TYR A 78 21.80 24.60 15.45
N THR A 79 21.87 24.96 14.17
CA THR A 79 20.72 24.95 13.26
C THR A 79 20.70 23.66 12.45
N GLN A 80 19.51 23.16 12.18
CA GLN A 80 19.27 21.93 11.44
C GLN A 80 18.09 22.05 10.47
N THR A 81 17.97 21.04 9.63
CA THR A 81 16.83 20.85 8.72
C THR A 81 16.01 19.68 9.23
N VAL A 82 14.70 19.85 9.33
CA VAL A 82 13.80 18.76 9.74
C VAL A 82 13.06 18.24 8.51
N GLY A 83 12.95 16.93 8.40
CA GLY A 83 12.17 16.24 7.39
C GLY A 83 11.04 15.46 8.04
N VAL A 84 9.82 15.56 7.51
CA VAL A 84 8.68 14.72 7.91
C VAL A 84 8.02 14.16 6.66
N ARG A 85 7.74 12.86 6.62
CA ARG A 85 7.27 12.13 5.44
C ARG A 85 6.01 11.36 5.79
N PHE A 86 5.03 11.47 4.91
CA PHE A 86 3.74 10.80 5.04
C PHE A 86 3.58 9.83 3.87
N THR A 87 3.19 8.59 4.16
CA THR A 87 3.02 7.52 3.17
C THR A 87 1.55 7.24 2.90
N ASN A 88 1.23 6.51 1.83
CA ASN A 88 -0.13 6.07 1.53
C ASN A 88 -1.12 7.25 1.42
N LEU A 89 -0.70 8.34 0.78
CA LEU A 89 -1.55 9.52 0.60
C LEU A 89 -2.57 9.28 -0.51
N ASN A 90 -3.82 9.06 -0.13
CA ASN A 90 -4.92 8.79 -1.06
C ASN A 90 -5.45 10.07 -1.73
N ILE A 91 -4.56 10.83 -2.38
CA ILE A 91 -4.89 12.06 -3.11
C ILE A 91 -4.73 11.81 -4.62
N PRO A 92 -5.81 11.91 -5.42
CA PRO A 92 -5.74 11.77 -6.88
C PRO A 92 -4.83 12.81 -7.55
N PRO A 93 -4.15 12.45 -8.66
CA PRO A 93 -3.47 13.43 -9.51
C PRO A 93 -4.43 14.52 -9.98
N GLY A 94 -4.01 15.78 -9.85
CA GLY A 94 -4.82 16.95 -10.20
C GLY A 94 -6.02 17.22 -9.28
N ALA A 95 -6.07 16.59 -8.10
CA ALA A 95 -7.01 17.00 -7.06
C ALA A 95 -6.76 18.46 -6.64
N GLN A 96 -7.83 19.21 -6.43
CA GLN A 96 -7.75 20.57 -5.93
C GLN A 96 -7.65 20.54 -4.41
N ILE A 97 -6.48 20.88 -3.86
CA ILE A 97 -6.28 20.94 -2.41
C ILE A 97 -6.94 22.20 -1.88
N THR A 98 -7.91 22.04 -0.97
CA THR A 98 -8.70 23.15 -0.41
C THR A 98 -8.19 23.63 0.93
N ASN A 99 -7.56 22.75 1.71
CA ASN A 99 -6.94 23.06 3.00
C ASN A 99 -5.94 21.94 3.34
N ALA A 100 -4.79 22.27 3.91
CA ALA A 100 -3.89 21.26 4.45
C ALA A 100 -3.00 21.80 5.57
N TYR A 101 -2.66 20.97 6.55
CA TYR A 101 -1.69 21.34 7.58
C TYR A 101 -1.03 20.10 8.18
N VAL A 102 0.17 20.29 8.74
CA VAL A 102 0.77 19.29 9.64
C VAL A 102 0.46 19.67 11.09
N GLN A 103 -0.15 18.75 11.83
CA GLN A 103 -0.35 18.83 13.27
C GLN A 103 0.85 18.23 14.00
N PHE A 104 1.49 19.04 14.83
CA PHE A 104 2.51 18.58 15.78
C PHE A 104 1.92 18.41 17.18
N LYS A 105 2.56 17.59 18.02
CA LYS A 105 2.33 17.52 19.46
C LYS A 105 3.57 18.03 20.19
N VAL A 106 3.39 18.87 21.21
CA VAL A 106 4.50 19.44 21.99
C VAL A 106 5.16 18.32 22.80
N ASP A 107 6.46 18.12 22.60
CA ASP A 107 7.27 17.26 23.47
C ASP A 107 7.90 18.09 24.61
N GLU A 108 8.64 19.15 24.26
CA GLU A 108 9.26 20.03 25.26
C GLU A 108 8.73 21.47 25.28
N TYR A 109 8.83 22.06 26.47
CA TYR A 109 8.63 23.49 26.67
C TYR A 109 9.62 24.30 25.81
N SER A 110 9.09 25.08 24.86
CA SER A 110 9.89 25.90 23.95
C SER A 110 9.31 27.30 23.80
N THR A 111 10.15 28.31 23.98
CA THR A 111 9.79 29.73 23.93
C THR A 111 10.70 30.51 22.99
N GLY A 112 10.49 31.83 22.89
CA GLY A 112 11.22 32.68 21.96
C GLY A 112 10.61 32.68 20.56
N ILE A 113 11.20 33.51 19.70
CA ILE A 113 10.73 33.69 18.32
C ILE A 113 11.21 32.51 17.48
N ALA A 114 10.29 31.92 16.72
CA ALA A 114 10.59 30.93 15.69
C ALA A 114 9.98 31.39 14.36
N ASN A 115 10.74 31.26 13.28
CA ASN A 115 10.30 31.55 11.92
C ASN A 115 10.73 30.40 11.03
N LEU A 116 9.76 29.61 10.60
CA LEU A 116 9.93 28.36 9.87
C LEU A 116 9.43 28.55 8.45
N THR A 117 10.06 27.86 7.51
CA THR A 117 9.64 27.77 6.11
C THR A 117 9.45 26.29 5.79
N ILE A 118 8.27 25.96 5.30
CA ILE A 118 7.85 24.61 4.97
C ILE A 118 7.72 24.51 3.46
N GLN A 119 8.44 23.54 2.89
CA GLN A 119 8.34 23.16 1.48
C GLN A 119 8.16 21.64 1.42
N ALA A 120 7.65 21.10 0.32
CA ALA A 120 7.69 19.66 0.07
C ALA A 120 8.89 19.30 -0.80
N GLU A 121 9.25 18.02 -0.85
CA GLU A 121 10.13 17.49 -1.89
C GLU A 121 9.39 17.51 -3.22
N ALA A 122 10.01 18.10 -4.24
CA ALA A 122 9.48 18.18 -5.60
C ALA A 122 9.69 16.85 -6.35
N THR A 123 9.04 15.80 -5.87
CA THR A 123 8.99 14.45 -6.45
C THR A 123 7.59 13.88 -6.32
N GLY A 124 7.17 13.05 -7.27
CA GLY A 124 5.87 12.39 -7.21
C GLY A 124 5.78 11.31 -6.13
N ASN A 125 6.91 10.74 -5.68
CA ASN A 125 6.95 9.76 -4.59
C ASN A 125 8.25 9.92 -3.78
N ALA A 126 8.15 10.50 -2.59
CA ALA A 126 9.30 10.74 -1.73
C ALA A 126 9.85 9.42 -1.18
N SER A 127 11.16 9.20 -1.31
CA SER A 127 11.83 8.08 -0.65
C SER A 127 11.91 8.31 0.87
N THR A 128 11.94 7.24 1.65
CA THR A 128 12.16 7.35 3.12
C THR A 128 13.51 8.01 3.43
N PHE A 129 13.67 8.62 4.60
CA PHE A 129 14.94 9.23 4.98
C PHE A 129 15.99 8.16 5.26
N SER A 130 17.27 8.51 5.11
CA SER A 130 18.38 7.58 5.36
C SER A 130 19.52 8.30 6.08
N TYR A 131 20.41 7.54 6.70
CA TYR A 131 21.65 8.04 7.31
C TYR A 131 22.64 8.65 6.30
N SER A 132 22.32 8.66 5.00
CA SER A 132 23.15 9.29 3.98
C SER A 132 23.32 10.78 4.27
N ARG A 133 24.55 11.28 4.18
CA ARG A 133 24.81 12.70 4.45
C ARG A 133 24.01 13.59 3.51
N HIS A 134 23.44 14.65 4.06
CA HIS A 134 22.62 15.64 3.37
C HIS A 134 21.33 15.08 2.73
N ASN A 135 20.82 13.92 3.18
CA ASN A 135 19.64 13.28 2.61
C ASN A 135 18.37 14.15 2.65
N ILE A 136 18.25 15.08 3.60
CA ILE A 136 17.11 16.00 3.70
C ILE A 136 17.41 17.29 2.94
N ALA A 137 18.55 17.94 3.20
CA ALA A 137 18.84 19.25 2.63
C ALA A 137 19.00 19.22 1.10
N ASN A 138 19.52 18.12 0.53
CA ASN A 138 19.74 17.98 -0.92
C ASN A 138 18.47 17.62 -1.70
N ARG A 139 17.37 17.28 -1.03
CA ARG A 139 16.09 17.07 -1.71
C ARG A 139 15.67 18.36 -2.41
N THR A 140 15.38 18.24 -3.70
CA THR A 140 14.82 19.34 -4.50
C THR A 140 13.48 19.72 -3.89
N LYS A 141 13.30 20.98 -3.56
CA LYS A 141 12.10 21.48 -2.88
C LYS A 141 11.11 22.03 -3.89
N THR A 142 9.83 22.03 -3.53
CA THR A 142 8.79 22.76 -4.26
C THR A 142 9.14 24.24 -4.38
N SER A 143 8.67 24.89 -5.44
CA SER A 143 8.75 26.34 -5.58
C SER A 143 7.81 27.05 -4.61
N ALA A 144 6.62 26.49 -4.39
CA ALA A 144 5.69 26.87 -3.35
C ALA A 144 6.31 26.62 -1.96
N SER A 145 6.06 27.57 -1.05
CA SER A 145 6.52 27.50 0.34
C SER A 145 5.53 28.21 1.26
N THR A 146 5.41 27.72 2.49
CA THR A 146 4.59 28.33 3.54
C THR A 146 5.48 28.80 4.69
N ASN A 147 5.33 30.06 5.10
CA ASN A 147 6.03 30.60 6.26
C ASN A 147 5.18 30.42 7.52
N TRP A 148 5.80 29.92 8.58
CA TRP A 148 5.16 29.66 9.87
C TRP A 148 5.93 30.31 11.01
N ALA A 149 5.26 31.18 11.76
CA ALA A 149 5.79 31.77 12.98
C ALA A 149 5.01 31.22 14.19
N PRO A 150 5.29 29.99 14.65
CA PRO A 150 4.52 29.37 15.73
C PRO A 150 4.63 30.18 17.03
N ALA A 151 3.51 30.30 17.75
CA ALA A 151 3.52 30.82 19.11
C ALA A 151 4.37 29.91 20.03
N PRO A 152 4.83 30.39 21.20
CA PRO A 152 5.51 29.55 22.19
C PRO A 152 4.69 28.30 22.55
N TRP A 153 5.37 27.16 22.70
CA TRP A 153 4.76 25.89 23.12
C TRP A 153 5.09 25.65 24.59
N THR A 154 4.13 25.98 25.46
CA THR A 154 4.35 26.03 26.92
C THR A 154 3.71 24.89 27.68
N VAL A 155 3.02 23.97 26.99
CA VAL A 155 2.29 22.84 27.59
C VAL A 155 2.70 21.56 26.86
N VAL A 156 3.44 20.69 27.54
CA VAL A 156 3.82 19.37 27.05
C VAL A 156 2.58 18.52 26.78
N GLY A 157 2.60 17.78 25.67
CA GLY A 157 1.51 16.96 25.19
C GLY A 157 0.39 17.73 24.47
N GLN A 158 0.49 19.07 24.35
CA GLN A 158 -0.51 19.86 23.64
C GLN A 158 -0.43 19.61 22.12
N ALA A 159 -1.57 19.35 21.49
CA ALA A 159 -1.72 19.27 20.04
C ALA A 159 -2.98 20.05 19.63
N GLY A 160 -2.87 21.39 19.61
CA GLY A 160 -3.96 22.27 19.22
C GLY A 160 -3.62 23.10 17.98
N SER A 161 -4.46 24.09 17.66
CA SER A 161 -4.29 24.97 16.50
C SER A 161 -2.96 25.74 16.50
N ASN A 162 -2.35 25.97 17.66
CA ASN A 162 -1.04 26.64 17.77
C ASN A 162 0.15 25.74 17.39
N GLN A 163 -0.08 24.43 17.29
CA GLN A 163 0.88 23.42 16.86
C GLN A 163 0.60 22.94 15.42
N GLN A 164 -0.37 23.56 14.74
CA GLN A 164 -0.63 23.32 13.32
C GLN A 164 0.23 24.28 12.49
N THR A 165 0.77 23.77 11.39
CA THR A 165 1.31 24.63 10.34
C THR A 165 0.18 25.50 9.76
N PRO A 166 0.50 26.65 9.15
CA PRO A 166 -0.45 27.34 8.29
C PRO A 166 -0.77 26.48 7.07
N ASP A 167 -1.74 26.93 6.28
CA ASP A 167 -2.21 26.19 5.12
C ASP A 167 -1.06 25.82 4.15
N LEU A 168 -0.95 24.53 3.87
CA LEU A 168 0.00 23.89 2.98
C LEU A 168 -0.61 23.56 1.62
N SER A 169 -1.86 23.94 1.36
CA SER A 169 -2.59 23.63 0.12
C SER A 169 -1.75 23.91 -1.13
N THR A 170 -1.13 25.08 -1.25
CA THR A 170 -0.29 25.44 -2.41
C THR A 170 0.98 24.60 -2.54
N VAL A 171 1.58 24.17 -1.43
CA VAL A 171 2.77 23.30 -1.41
C VAL A 171 2.39 21.90 -1.88
N ILE A 172 1.29 21.36 -1.36
CA ILE A 172 0.77 20.05 -1.75
C ILE A 172 0.27 20.06 -3.19
N GLN A 173 -0.40 21.15 -3.61
CA GLN A 173 -0.89 21.33 -4.98
C GLN A 173 0.24 21.17 -5.99
N GLU A 174 1.39 21.80 -5.74
CA GLU A 174 2.56 21.66 -6.62
C GLU A 174 3.02 20.21 -6.76
N VAL A 175 2.91 19.39 -5.70
CA VAL A 175 3.31 17.98 -5.73
C VAL A 175 2.27 17.11 -6.43
N VAL A 176 0.97 17.29 -6.14
CA VAL A 176 -0.10 16.46 -6.71
C VAL A 176 -0.42 16.80 -8.18
N ASP A 177 0.00 17.98 -8.65
CA ASP A 177 -0.05 18.38 -10.05
C ASP A 177 1.09 17.79 -10.89
N ARG A 178 2.10 17.18 -10.25
CA ARG A 178 3.22 16.61 -10.99
C ARG A 178 2.78 15.37 -11.77
N GLN A 179 3.38 15.20 -12.94
CA GLN A 179 3.12 14.04 -13.81
C GLN A 179 3.53 12.70 -13.19
N ASP A 180 4.48 12.71 -12.26
CA ASP A 180 4.95 11.53 -11.52
C ASP A 180 4.18 11.27 -10.21
N TRP A 181 3.21 12.12 -9.85
CA TRP A 181 2.33 11.88 -8.71
C TRP A 181 1.32 10.77 -9.02
N SER A 182 1.02 9.96 -8.02
CA SER A 182 0.05 8.86 -8.09
C SER A 182 -0.56 8.64 -6.71
N VAL A 183 -1.79 8.13 -6.67
CA VAL A 183 -2.48 7.83 -5.40
C VAL A 183 -1.65 6.84 -4.57
N GLY A 184 -1.56 7.09 -3.27
CA GLY A 184 -0.78 6.28 -2.34
C GLY A 184 0.71 6.65 -2.29
N ASN A 185 1.19 7.53 -3.16
CA ASN A 185 2.57 8.00 -3.11
C ASN A 185 2.85 8.76 -1.81
N ALA A 186 4.12 8.79 -1.42
CA ALA A 186 4.56 9.49 -0.24
C ALA A 186 4.95 10.94 -0.55
N MET A 187 4.71 11.82 0.41
CA MET A 187 5.14 13.21 0.37
C MET A 187 6.03 13.51 1.56
N ALA A 188 7.20 14.11 1.31
CA ALA A 188 8.10 14.57 2.35
C ALA A 188 8.06 16.11 2.42
N PHE A 189 7.88 16.65 3.60
CA PHE A 189 8.04 18.06 3.92
C PHE A 189 9.42 18.31 4.51
N ILE A 190 10.01 19.44 4.13
CA ILE A 190 11.32 19.89 4.55
C ILE A 190 11.14 21.25 5.22
N ILE A 191 11.49 21.30 6.49
CA ILE A 191 11.32 22.46 7.35
C ILE A 191 12.70 23.09 7.58
N THR A 192 12.80 24.37 7.23
CA THR A 192 14.00 25.22 7.41
C THR A 192 13.61 26.49 8.16
N GLY A 193 14.57 27.30 8.62
CA GLY A 193 14.24 28.60 9.22
C GLY A 193 15.15 29.01 10.38
N SER A 194 14.55 29.52 11.46
CA SER A 194 15.22 29.95 12.70
C SER A 194 14.35 29.75 13.94
N GLY A 195 14.98 29.68 15.12
CA GLY A 195 14.31 29.47 16.41
C GLY A 195 14.04 27.99 16.69
N ARG A 196 13.34 27.70 17.80
CA ARG A 196 13.07 26.33 18.27
C ARG A 196 11.61 26.12 18.61
N ARG A 197 11.03 25.01 18.14
CA ARG A 197 9.88 24.34 18.74
C ARG A 197 10.20 22.85 18.80
N THR A 198 9.89 22.19 19.90
CA THR A 198 10.20 20.76 20.08
C THR A 198 8.91 19.96 20.00
N ALA A 199 8.81 19.11 18.99
CA ALA A 199 7.66 18.24 18.77
C ALA A 199 7.99 16.79 19.08
N GLU A 200 6.98 15.98 19.38
CA GLU A 200 7.11 14.53 19.44
C GLU A 200 7.52 13.98 18.06
N ALA A 201 8.51 13.08 18.04
CA ALA A 201 8.84 12.25 16.88
C ALA A 201 8.17 10.87 17.00
N TYR A 202 8.20 10.10 15.92
CA TYR A 202 7.72 8.72 15.90
C TYR A 202 8.33 7.84 17.00
N ASP A 203 9.65 7.96 17.22
CA ASP A 203 10.36 7.15 18.20
C ASP A 203 10.16 7.61 19.66
N GLY A 204 9.60 8.80 19.88
CA GLY A 204 9.23 9.30 21.21
C GLY A 204 7.80 8.92 21.59
N ASP A 205 6.84 9.29 20.75
CA ASP A 205 5.43 9.01 20.93
C ASP A 205 4.76 8.74 19.57
N ILE A 206 4.50 7.46 19.27
CA ILE A 206 3.84 7.04 18.03
C ILE A 206 2.46 7.68 17.81
N ASP A 207 1.71 7.95 18.89
CA ASP A 207 0.38 8.59 18.82
C ASP A 207 0.51 10.13 18.74
N GLY A 208 1.67 10.66 19.13
CA GLY A 208 2.05 12.07 19.12
C GLY A 208 2.79 12.53 17.87
N ALA A 209 3.34 11.59 17.10
CA ALA A 209 4.13 11.85 15.88
C ALA A 209 3.37 12.75 14.89
N PRO A 210 4.06 13.50 14.02
CA PRO A 210 3.43 14.45 13.11
C PRO A 210 2.28 13.81 12.31
N LEU A 211 1.18 14.56 12.15
CA LEU A 211 0.00 14.13 11.39
C LEU A 211 -0.31 15.15 10.30
N LEU A 212 -0.36 14.70 9.05
CA LEU A 212 -0.79 15.48 7.91
C LEU A 212 -2.30 15.39 7.76
N HIS A 213 -2.95 16.54 7.76
CA HIS A 213 -4.36 16.73 7.39
C HIS A 213 -4.44 17.34 5.99
N VAL A 214 -5.25 16.76 5.11
CA VAL A 214 -5.51 17.31 3.77
C VAL A 214 -6.99 17.22 3.44
N GLU A 215 -7.56 18.35 3.04
CA GLU A 215 -8.86 18.48 2.41
C GLU A 215 -8.68 18.74 0.92
N PHE A 216 -9.35 17.99 0.06
CA PHE A 216 -9.27 18.18 -1.38
C PHE A 216 -10.60 17.88 -2.09
N ILE A 217 -10.78 18.49 -3.26
CA ILE A 217 -11.86 18.21 -4.19
C ILE A 217 -11.27 17.43 -5.37
N GLU A 218 -11.85 16.29 -5.70
CA GLU A 218 -11.44 15.51 -6.85
C GLU A 218 -11.73 16.25 -8.17
N PRO A 219 -10.89 16.09 -9.22
CA PRO A 219 -11.05 16.82 -10.46
C PRO A 219 -12.36 16.43 -11.16
N VAL A 220 -13.19 17.45 -11.47
CA VAL A 220 -14.43 17.28 -12.22
C VAL A 220 -14.11 16.81 -13.64
N GLN A 221 -14.52 15.60 -13.99
CA GLN A 221 -14.35 15.05 -15.33
C GLN A 221 -15.33 15.76 -16.30
N THR A 222 -14.90 16.84 -16.96
CA THR A 222 -15.72 17.53 -17.97
C THR A 222 -15.72 16.79 -19.31
N GLY A 223 -16.71 15.91 -19.52
CA GLY A 223 -17.04 15.36 -20.83
C GLY A 223 -17.94 16.31 -21.63
N GLY A 224 -17.42 16.94 -22.68
CA GLY A 224 -18.19 17.79 -23.60
C GLY A 224 -18.91 16.99 -24.70
N GLY A 225 -20.19 17.32 -24.96
CA GLY A 225 -20.95 16.85 -26.12
C GLY A 225 -22.46 17.08 -26.01
N THR A 226 -23.00 18.03 -26.78
CA THR A 226 -24.43 18.40 -26.84
C THR A 226 -25.24 17.44 -27.72
N THR A 227 -26.32 16.81 -27.24
CA THR A 227 -27.68 16.81 -27.87
C THR A 227 -28.71 16.01 -27.07
N GLN A 228 -29.87 16.66 -26.87
CA GLN A 228 -31.25 16.15 -26.82
C GLN A 228 -31.67 15.08 -25.80
N ILE A 229 -32.59 15.52 -24.93
CA ILE A 229 -33.42 14.76 -23.99
C ILE A 229 -34.08 13.51 -24.60
N ASP A 230 -33.55 12.34 -24.25
CA ASP A 230 -34.23 11.05 -24.20
C ASP A 230 -34.07 10.53 -22.76
N PRO A 231 -35.00 9.71 -22.21
CA PRO A 231 -35.04 9.37 -20.79
C PRO A 231 -33.71 8.75 -20.36
N LEU A 232 -33.23 9.19 -19.20
CA LEU A 232 -31.88 8.91 -18.68
C LEU A 232 -31.43 7.48 -19.01
N PRO A 233 -30.38 7.30 -19.83
CA PRO A 233 -29.62 6.08 -19.79
C PRO A 233 -28.87 6.08 -18.46
N THR A 234 -29.12 5.06 -17.65
CA THR A 234 -28.30 4.74 -16.48
C THR A 234 -26.88 4.48 -16.97
N VAL A 235 -26.01 5.49 -16.94
CA VAL A 235 -24.58 5.30 -17.12
C VAL A 235 -24.00 5.18 -15.72
N THR A 236 -23.87 3.92 -15.30
CA THR A 236 -22.93 3.45 -14.27
C THR A 236 -21.57 4.10 -14.53
N GLY A 237 -21.19 5.06 -13.69
CA GLY A 237 -19.82 5.57 -13.71
C GLY A 237 -18.88 4.40 -13.45
N THR A 238 -17.91 4.19 -14.33
CA THR A 238 -16.82 3.25 -14.05
C THR A 238 -16.15 3.71 -12.76
N ASN A 239 -16.06 2.82 -11.77
CA ASN A 239 -15.41 3.14 -10.50
C ASN A 239 -14.06 3.81 -10.77
N ALA A 240 -13.83 4.98 -10.19
CA ALA A 240 -12.54 5.64 -10.27
C ALA A 240 -11.66 5.12 -9.12
N GLY A 241 -10.49 4.54 -9.45
CA GLY A 241 -9.55 3.95 -8.51
C GLY A 241 -8.59 3.01 -9.25
N TYR A 242 -7.58 2.49 -8.58
CA TYR A 242 -6.74 1.39 -9.09
C TYR A 242 -6.16 0.62 -7.91
N LEU A 243 -5.81 -0.64 -8.15
CA LEU A 243 -5.09 -1.43 -7.17
C LEU A 243 -3.63 -1.01 -7.13
N ALA A 244 -3.22 -0.41 -6.02
CA ALA A 244 -1.85 0.02 -5.82
C ALA A 244 -0.91 -1.19 -5.83
N GLY A 245 0.19 -1.08 -6.55
CA GLY A 245 1.25 -2.06 -6.54
C GLY A 245 2.61 -1.42 -6.74
N SER A 246 3.64 -2.05 -6.18
CA SER A 246 5.02 -1.58 -6.22
C SER A 246 5.86 -2.51 -7.07
N PHE A 247 6.50 -1.97 -8.11
CA PHE A 247 7.46 -2.67 -8.94
C PHE A 247 8.89 -2.41 -8.44
N GLY A 248 9.74 -3.44 -8.48
CA GLY A 248 11.14 -3.33 -8.13
C GLY A 248 12.02 -4.34 -8.85
N VAL A 249 13.33 -4.24 -8.56
CA VAL A 249 14.32 -5.26 -8.89
C VAL A 249 15.07 -5.56 -7.61
N ASN A 250 15.10 -6.82 -7.19
CA ASN A 250 15.78 -7.19 -5.96
C ASN A 250 17.30 -7.34 -6.15
N GLU A 251 18.02 -7.57 -5.06
CA GLU A 251 19.47 -7.71 -5.03
C GLU A 251 19.97 -8.93 -5.84
N GLY A 252 19.09 -9.89 -6.11
CA GLY A 252 19.33 -11.05 -6.98
C GLY A 252 19.08 -10.79 -8.47
N GLY A 253 18.64 -9.58 -8.83
CA GLY A 253 18.35 -9.15 -10.19
C GLY A 253 17.05 -9.70 -10.77
N SER A 254 16.15 -10.28 -9.96
CA SER A 254 14.79 -10.60 -10.44
C SER A 254 13.90 -9.37 -10.39
N ALA A 255 13.01 -9.26 -11.37
CA ALA A 255 11.92 -8.30 -11.33
C ALA A 255 10.92 -8.73 -10.26
N SER A 256 10.53 -7.80 -9.40
CA SER A 256 9.57 -8.00 -8.33
C SER A 256 8.37 -7.07 -8.48
N TYR A 257 7.21 -7.54 -8.06
CA TYR A 257 6.00 -6.72 -7.95
C TYR A 257 5.24 -7.11 -6.69
N SER A 258 4.69 -6.15 -5.94
CA SER A 258 3.85 -6.42 -4.77
C SER A 258 2.57 -5.61 -4.84
N MET A 259 1.43 -6.26 -4.63
CA MET A 259 0.11 -5.64 -4.49
C MET A 259 -0.43 -5.98 -3.11
N ASP A 260 -0.49 -4.99 -2.23
CA ASP A 260 -1.01 -5.18 -0.88
C ASP A 260 -2.53 -5.36 -0.92
N LEU A 261 -3.04 -6.31 -0.13
CA LEU A 261 -4.46 -6.58 -0.02
C LEU A 261 -5.01 -5.84 1.19
N ALA A 262 -5.88 -4.86 0.94
CA ALA A 262 -6.59 -4.20 2.01
C ALA A 262 -7.50 -5.22 2.71
N VAL A 263 -7.46 -5.23 4.03
CA VAL A 263 -8.39 -6.00 4.87
C VAL A 263 -9.19 -5.04 5.74
N PRO A 264 -10.43 -5.38 6.13
CA PRO A 264 -11.15 -4.59 7.12
C PRO A 264 -10.31 -4.42 8.40
N PRO A 265 -10.42 -3.27 9.09
CA PRO A 265 -9.60 -3.00 10.26
C PRO A 265 -9.73 -4.08 11.35
N GLY A 266 -8.60 -4.48 11.92
CA GLY A 266 -8.54 -5.35 13.10
C GLY A 266 -8.54 -4.55 14.40
N THR A 267 -8.65 -5.26 15.53
CA THR A 267 -8.57 -4.64 16.86
C THR A 267 -7.11 -4.43 17.26
N SER A 268 -6.76 -3.20 17.67
CA SER A 268 -5.41 -2.86 18.17
C SER A 268 -4.26 -3.29 17.24
N GLY A 269 -4.48 -3.21 15.92
CA GLY A 269 -3.48 -3.57 14.91
C GLY A 269 -3.28 -5.08 14.69
N VAL A 270 -4.02 -5.95 15.38
CA VAL A 270 -4.02 -7.40 15.16
C VAL A 270 -4.95 -7.74 13.99
N ALA A 271 -4.42 -7.62 12.78
CA ALA A 271 -5.06 -7.98 11.52
C ALA A 271 -4.07 -8.73 10.61
N PRO A 272 -4.53 -9.63 9.73
CA PRO A 272 -3.66 -10.24 8.73
C PRO A 272 -3.15 -9.17 7.76
N LYS A 273 -1.85 -9.20 7.47
CA LYS A 273 -1.22 -8.36 6.43
C LYS A 273 -0.90 -9.25 5.25
N LEU A 274 -1.62 -9.11 4.14
CA LEU A 274 -1.50 -9.99 2.98
C LEU A 274 -1.13 -9.18 1.73
N SER A 275 -0.42 -9.79 0.80
CA SER A 275 -0.15 -9.20 -0.51
C SER A 275 -0.01 -10.28 -1.60
N LEU A 276 -0.26 -9.89 -2.84
CA LEU A 276 0.10 -10.67 -4.02
C LEU A 276 1.51 -10.25 -4.44
N SER A 277 2.48 -11.16 -4.31
CA SER A 277 3.88 -10.89 -4.61
C SER A 277 4.36 -11.68 -5.81
N TYR A 278 4.93 -11.00 -6.78
CA TYR A 278 5.58 -11.55 -7.96
C TYR A 278 7.11 -11.47 -7.80
N ASP A 279 7.79 -12.55 -8.19
CA ASP A 279 9.21 -12.57 -8.47
C ASP A 279 9.45 -13.30 -9.80
N SER A 280 10.23 -12.71 -10.71
CA SER A 280 10.44 -13.27 -12.04
C SER A 280 11.24 -14.57 -12.07
N ARG A 281 11.89 -14.93 -10.95
CA ARG A 281 12.55 -16.23 -10.71
C ARG A 281 11.75 -17.09 -9.73
N GLY A 282 10.61 -16.58 -9.26
CA GLY A 282 9.65 -17.26 -8.41
C GLY A 282 9.10 -18.52 -9.07
N ARG A 283 8.81 -19.52 -8.24
CA ARG A 283 8.21 -20.77 -8.70
C ARG A 283 6.70 -20.59 -8.89
N SER A 284 6.08 -21.56 -9.56
CA SER A 284 4.62 -21.61 -9.64
C SER A 284 4.01 -21.89 -8.27
N SER A 285 3.00 -21.11 -7.88
CA SER A 285 2.25 -21.25 -6.62
C SER A 285 0.74 -21.36 -6.88
N VAL A 286 -0.08 -21.22 -5.82
CA VAL A 286 -1.54 -21.08 -5.93
C VAL A 286 -1.96 -19.90 -6.81
N LEU A 287 -1.08 -18.93 -7.04
CA LEU A 287 -1.35 -17.78 -7.92
C LEU A 287 -0.78 -17.94 -9.33
N GLY A 288 -0.21 -19.09 -9.67
CA GLY A 288 0.46 -19.30 -10.95
C GLY A 288 1.95 -18.98 -10.91
N SER A 289 2.57 -18.91 -12.09
CA SER A 289 4.03 -18.74 -12.24
C SER A 289 4.51 -17.40 -11.69
N GLY A 290 5.56 -17.42 -10.86
CA GLY A 290 6.22 -16.22 -10.32
C GLY A 290 5.43 -15.49 -9.23
N TRP A 291 4.10 -15.63 -9.20
CA TRP A 291 3.23 -15.05 -8.18
C TRP A 291 3.13 -15.93 -6.94
N SER A 292 2.91 -15.32 -5.77
CA SER A 292 2.73 -15.97 -4.47
C SER A 292 1.88 -15.09 -3.54
N LEU A 293 1.13 -15.72 -2.65
CA LEU A 293 0.39 -15.02 -1.61
C LEU A 293 1.35 -14.82 -0.43
N ALA A 294 1.75 -13.58 -0.19
CA ALA A 294 2.62 -13.21 0.91
C ALA A 294 1.80 -12.81 2.15
N GLY A 295 2.48 -12.77 3.31
CA GLY A 295 1.87 -12.44 4.60
C GLY A 295 1.44 -13.64 5.45
N LEU A 296 1.59 -14.85 4.92
CA LEU A 296 1.37 -16.09 5.65
C LEU A 296 2.73 -16.64 6.10
N SER A 297 2.89 -16.82 7.40
CA SER A 297 4.14 -17.34 7.99
C SER A 297 4.07 -18.86 8.12
N ALA A 298 5.22 -19.52 7.97
CA ALA A 298 5.35 -20.94 8.20
C ALA A 298 6.76 -21.33 8.65
N ILE A 299 6.84 -22.47 9.33
CA ILE A 299 8.10 -23.18 9.57
C ILE A 299 8.16 -24.34 8.59
N THR A 300 9.30 -24.50 7.92
CA THR A 300 9.56 -25.60 6.99
C THR A 300 10.78 -26.40 7.41
N ARG A 301 10.87 -27.64 6.91
CA ARG A 301 12.16 -28.32 6.90
C ARG A 301 13.10 -27.68 5.89
N CYS A 302 14.39 -27.66 6.21
CA CYS A 302 15.48 -27.22 5.36
C CYS A 302 16.71 -28.11 5.56
N GLY A 303 17.52 -28.26 4.51
CA GLY A 303 18.72 -29.10 4.54
C GLY A 303 19.87 -28.48 5.32
N THR A 304 20.97 -29.22 5.45
CA THR A 304 22.21 -28.73 6.05
C THR A 304 23.15 -28.17 4.99
N THR A 305 24.06 -27.27 5.39
CA THR A 305 25.07 -26.72 4.50
C THR A 305 26.47 -26.91 5.07
N LEU A 306 27.46 -27.04 4.19
CA LEU A 306 28.86 -27.18 4.62
C LEU A 306 29.31 -26.01 5.50
N ALA A 307 28.82 -24.79 5.21
CA ALA A 307 29.18 -23.58 5.94
C ALA A 307 28.61 -23.54 7.36
N GLN A 308 27.38 -24.02 7.56
CA GLN A 308 26.68 -23.94 8.84
C GLN A 308 26.86 -25.20 9.69
N ASP A 309 26.86 -26.38 9.05
CA ASP A 309 26.76 -27.68 9.73
C ASP A 309 28.02 -28.55 9.56
N GLY A 310 28.95 -28.17 8.68
CA GLY A 310 30.16 -28.95 8.40
C GLY A 310 29.95 -30.16 7.49
N PHE A 311 28.73 -30.38 7.02
CA PHE A 311 28.36 -31.37 6.01
C PHE A 311 27.17 -30.89 5.18
N ILE A 312 26.89 -31.55 4.06
CA ILE A 312 25.75 -31.24 3.19
C ILE A 312 24.79 -32.41 3.24
N ASP A 313 23.54 -32.13 3.57
CA ASP A 313 22.46 -33.10 3.63
C ASP A 313 21.15 -32.47 3.15
N GLY A 314 20.37 -33.28 2.45
CA GLY A 314 19.06 -32.86 1.94
C GLY A 314 17.99 -32.89 3.02
N ILE A 315 16.74 -32.63 2.63
CA ILE A 315 15.61 -33.01 3.49
C ILE A 315 15.30 -34.47 3.18
N ASP A 316 15.43 -35.35 4.15
CA ASP A 316 15.11 -36.77 4.01
C ASP A 316 14.24 -37.35 5.13
N PHE A 317 13.77 -36.49 6.03
CA PHE A 317 12.89 -36.80 7.16
C PHE A 317 13.56 -37.62 8.26
N ASP A 318 14.83 -37.33 8.53
CA ASP A 318 15.59 -37.87 9.64
C ASP A 318 15.86 -36.81 10.74
N GLY A 319 16.78 -37.12 11.66
CA GLY A 319 17.18 -36.20 12.72
C GLY A 319 18.25 -35.17 12.35
N ASN A 320 18.80 -35.23 11.14
CA ASN A 320 19.76 -34.27 10.60
C ASN A 320 19.06 -33.08 9.96
N ASP A 321 17.82 -33.27 9.50
CA ASP A 321 16.93 -32.22 9.03
C ASP A 321 16.85 -31.03 10.00
N LYS A 322 16.61 -29.87 9.41
CA LYS A 322 16.64 -28.60 10.13
C LYS A 322 15.36 -27.83 9.86
N PHE A 323 15.10 -26.83 10.69
CA PHE A 323 13.89 -26.03 10.63
C PHE A 323 14.23 -24.60 10.22
N CYS A 324 13.39 -24.03 9.37
CA CYS A 324 13.51 -22.68 8.87
C CYS A 324 12.18 -21.93 9.06
N LEU A 325 12.19 -20.82 9.80
CA LEU A 325 11.04 -19.92 9.96
C LEU A 325 11.08 -18.88 8.84
N ASP A 326 10.08 -18.92 7.94
CA ASP A 326 10.00 -18.03 6.78
C ASP A 326 11.32 -18.01 5.96
N GLY A 327 11.96 -19.18 5.87
CA GLY A 327 13.26 -19.37 5.19
C GLY A 327 14.49 -19.05 6.04
N GLN A 328 14.35 -18.48 7.24
CA GLN A 328 15.47 -18.22 8.15
C GLN A 328 15.78 -19.45 9.02
N ARG A 329 17.04 -19.88 9.03
CA ARG A 329 17.49 -21.05 9.79
C ARG A 329 17.25 -20.90 11.29
N LEU A 330 16.65 -21.92 11.92
CA LEU A 330 16.54 -22.03 13.36
C LEU A 330 17.77 -22.69 13.98
N VAL A 331 18.29 -22.07 15.04
CA VAL A 331 19.43 -22.52 15.83
C VAL A 331 18.95 -22.84 17.24
N ALA A 332 19.13 -24.10 17.68
CA ALA A 332 18.76 -24.49 19.04
C ALA A 332 19.75 -23.87 20.04
N ILE A 333 19.20 -23.17 21.04
CA ILE A 333 19.99 -22.53 22.10
C ILE A 333 19.82 -23.22 23.46
N ASN A 334 18.75 -24.00 23.61
CA ASN A 334 18.48 -24.78 24.83
C ASN A 334 17.61 -26.00 24.49
N GLY A 335 18.02 -27.19 24.92
CA GLY A 335 17.38 -28.46 24.57
C GLY A 335 18.04 -29.18 23.38
N VAL A 336 17.48 -30.33 23.01
CA VAL A 336 17.97 -31.16 21.90
C VAL A 336 17.27 -30.75 20.61
N TYR A 337 18.00 -30.50 19.52
CA TYR A 337 17.42 -30.07 18.25
C TYR A 337 16.29 -31.02 17.79
N GLY A 338 15.12 -30.46 17.45
CA GLY A 338 13.93 -31.21 17.04
C GLY A 338 13.12 -31.85 18.17
N ALA A 339 13.65 -31.91 19.39
CA ALA A 339 12.95 -32.50 20.52
C ALA A 339 11.85 -31.58 21.10
N ASN A 340 10.96 -32.16 21.89
CA ASN A 340 9.96 -31.42 22.65
C ASN A 340 10.61 -30.50 23.71
N GLY A 341 10.17 -29.24 23.77
CA GLY A 341 10.63 -28.25 24.74
C GLY A 341 11.92 -27.53 24.35
N THR A 342 12.41 -27.72 23.13
CA THR A 342 13.64 -27.06 22.65
C THR A 342 13.35 -25.60 22.29
N GLU A 343 14.25 -24.72 22.71
CA GLU A 343 14.21 -23.29 22.40
C GLU A 343 15.21 -22.98 21.28
N TYR A 344 14.76 -22.16 20.32
CA TYR A 344 15.53 -21.73 19.18
C TYR A 344 15.58 -20.20 19.06
N ARG A 345 16.54 -19.74 18.26
CA ARG A 345 16.61 -18.39 17.67
C ARG A 345 16.76 -18.52 16.16
N THR A 346 16.49 -17.44 15.42
CA THR A 346 16.87 -17.35 14.01
C THR A 346 18.36 -17.04 13.90
N GLU A 347 19.03 -17.61 12.90
CA GLU A 347 20.47 -17.39 12.65
C GLU A 347 20.79 -15.90 12.45
N ASN A 348 20.01 -15.22 11.61
CA ASN A 348 19.93 -13.77 11.62
C ASN A 348 18.95 -13.37 12.73
N GLU A 349 19.49 -12.85 13.84
CA GLU A 349 18.71 -12.62 15.05
C GLU A 349 17.58 -11.61 14.82
N THR A 350 16.36 -12.04 15.16
CA THR A 350 15.12 -11.24 15.10
C THR A 350 14.59 -10.89 16.49
N PHE A 351 15.27 -11.36 17.54
CA PHE A 351 14.87 -11.35 18.94
C PHE A 351 13.58 -12.14 19.22
N ALA A 352 13.18 -13.03 18.30
CA ALA A 352 12.05 -13.92 18.50
C ALA A 352 12.46 -15.14 19.35
N GLN A 353 11.60 -15.52 20.30
CA GLN A 353 11.77 -16.79 21.02
C GLN A 353 10.92 -17.87 20.36
N ILE A 354 11.56 -18.93 19.87
CA ILE A 354 10.87 -20.05 19.21
C ILE A 354 10.97 -21.30 20.09
N PHE A 355 9.86 -22.01 20.28
CA PHE A 355 9.80 -23.24 21.06
C PHE A 355 9.14 -24.36 20.26
N SER A 356 9.74 -25.56 20.27
CA SER A 356 9.11 -26.77 19.72
C SER A 356 8.35 -27.55 20.79
N TYR A 357 7.24 -28.18 20.40
CA TYR A 357 6.42 -29.03 21.27
C TYR A 357 6.00 -30.31 20.57
N GLY A 358 5.82 -31.37 21.37
CA GLY A 358 5.38 -32.68 20.89
C GLY A 358 6.40 -33.37 19.98
N THR A 359 5.99 -34.48 19.37
CA THR A 359 6.81 -35.23 18.43
C THR A 359 5.92 -35.85 17.37
N ALA A 360 6.26 -35.63 16.09
CA ALA A 360 5.60 -36.19 14.92
C ALA A 360 6.68 -36.68 13.94
N GLY A 361 6.77 -38.01 13.78
CA GLY A 361 7.89 -38.65 13.09
C GLY A 361 9.23 -38.33 13.76
N SER A 362 10.17 -37.84 12.95
CA SER A 362 11.52 -37.38 13.33
C SER A 362 11.57 -35.96 13.89
N GLY A 363 10.46 -35.21 13.85
CA GLY A 363 10.43 -33.79 14.19
C GLY A 363 9.40 -33.44 15.27
N PRO A 364 9.26 -32.14 15.58
CA PRO A 364 8.26 -31.67 16.53
C PRO A 364 6.86 -31.69 15.94
N GLU A 365 5.85 -31.80 16.81
CA GLU A 365 4.46 -31.74 16.39
C GLU A 365 4.05 -30.31 16.02
N ARG A 366 4.50 -29.32 16.79
CA ARG A 366 4.13 -27.91 16.60
C ARG A 366 5.21 -26.96 17.12
N PHE A 367 5.10 -25.69 16.76
CA PHE A 367 5.95 -24.62 17.29
C PHE A 367 5.13 -23.48 17.86
N VAL A 368 5.76 -22.71 18.76
CA VAL A 368 5.27 -21.40 19.20
C VAL A 368 6.39 -20.38 19.03
N VAL A 369 6.08 -19.25 18.41
CA VAL A 369 7.03 -18.14 18.23
C VAL A 369 6.49 -16.92 18.97
N LYS A 370 7.31 -16.32 19.82
CA LYS A 370 7.05 -15.03 20.48
C LYS A 370 7.96 -13.99 19.86
N THR A 371 7.39 -12.99 19.21
CA THR A 371 8.15 -11.93 18.54
C THR A 371 8.54 -10.82 19.51
N LYS A 372 9.56 -10.03 19.16
CA LYS A 372 9.94 -8.81 19.91
C LYS A 372 8.78 -7.81 20.03
N ALA A 373 7.88 -7.78 19.05
CA ALA A 373 6.70 -6.92 19.03
C ALA A 373 5.57 -7.42 19.95
N GLY A 374 5.76 -8.52 20.69
CA GLY A 374 4.76 -9.06 21.60
C GLY A 374 3.66 -9.90 20.93
N LEU A 375 3.83 -10.25 19.65
CA LEU A 375 2.95 -11.21 18.97
C LEU A 375 3.37 -12.64 19.30
N ILE A 376 2.37 -13.51 19.45
CA ILE A 376 2.52 -14.94 19.73
C ILE A 376 1.87 -15.70 18.58
N TYR A 377 2.69 -16.42 17.83
CA TYR A 377 2.28 -17.28 16.73
C TYR A 377 2.30 -18.74 17.19
N SER A 378 1.24 -19.47 16.86
CA SER A 378 1.19 -20.94 16.90
C SER A 378 1.37 -21.48 15.49
N TYR A 379 2.16 -22.54 15.33
CA TYR A 379 2.37 -23.22 14.05
C TYR A 379 2.10 -24.71 14.16
N GLY A 380 1.26 -25.26 13.28
CA GLY A 380 0.90 -26.68 13.28
C GLY A 380 0.10 -27.12 14.51
N GLY A 381 -0.56 -26.16 15.19
CA GLY A 381 -1.39 -26.43 16.36
C GLY A 381 -2.70 -27.16 16.04
N THR A 382 -3.13 -27.10 14.78
CA THR A 382 -4.29 -27.82 14.23
C THR A 382 -3.83 -28.85 13.20
N THR A 383 -4.67 -29.85 12.92
CA THR A 383 -4.34 -30.87 11.90
C THR A 383 -4.08 -30.23 10.54
N ASP A 384 -4.98 -29.35 10.08
CA ASP A 384 -4.89 -28.68 8.77
C ASP A 384 -3.69 -27.74 8.60
N SER A 385 -3.09 -27.27 9.70
CA SER A 385 -1.90 -26.41 9.68
C SER A 385 -0.60 -27.20 9.80
N ARG A 386 -0.65 -28.52 9.91
CA ARG A 386 0.51 -29.39 10.11
C ARG A 386 0.61 -30.40 8.97
N VAL A 387 1.23 -29.97 7.87
CA VAL A 387 1.29 -30.75 6.63
C VAL A 387 2.32 -31.87 6.73
N GLU A 388 1.84 -33.10 6.81
CA GLU A 388 2.70 -34.29 6.78
C GLU A 388 3.15 -34.66 5.37
N ALA A 389 4.35 -35.23 5.28
CA ALA A 389 4.86 -35.72 4.01
C ALA A 389 4.07 -36.97 3.58
N GLU A 390 3.66 -37.02 2.31
CA GLU A 390 2.89 -38.14 1.76
C GLU A 390 3.56 -39.48 2.07
N GLY A 391 2.78 -40.42 2.62
CA GLY A 391 3.23 -41.74 3.02
C GLY A 391 4.05 -41.79 4.32
N LYS A 392 4.21 -40.68 5.05
CA LYS A 392 5.01 -40.58 6.28
C LYS A 392 4.23 -39.96 7.42
N THR A 393 4.74 -40.10 8.64
CA THR A 393 4.26 -39.39 9.84
C THR A 393 5.04 -38.11 10.11
N ASP A 394 6.06 -37.85 9.30
CA ASP A 394 6.95 -36.70 9.43
C ASP A 394 6.29 -35.45 8.84
N VAL A 395 6.28 -34.38 9.63
CA VAL A 395 5.77 -33.09 9.20
C VAL A 395 6.79 -32.41 8.29
N LEU A 396 6.33 -31.93 7.14
CA LEU A 396 7.13 -31.16 6.17
C LEU A 396 7.03 -29.65 6.42
N LEU A 397 5.84 -29.18 6.79
CA LEU A 397 5.48 -27.76 6.85
C LEU A 397 4.49 -27.53 8.00
N TRP A 398 4.81 -26.55 8.86
CA TRP A 398 3.94 -26.07 9.92
C TRP A 398 3.48 -24.66 9.57
N HIS A 399 2.25 -24.53 9.10
CA HIS A 399 1.60 -23.24 8.86
C HIS A 399 1.24 -22.56 10.18
N ALA A 400 1.29 -21.22 10.22
CA ALA A 400 0.74 -20.47 11.34
C ALA A 400 -0.79 -20.68 11.45
N ASP A 401 -1.27 -21.24 12.56
CA ASP A 401 -2.70 -21.51 12.78
C ASP A 401 -3.39 -20.42 13.60
N LYS A 402 -2.62 -19.72 14.45
CA LYS A 402 -3.13 -18.67 15.31
C LYS A 402 -2.07 -17.62 15.59
N VAL A 403 -2.47 -16.36 15.54
CA VAL A 403 -1.66 -15.21 15.96
C VAL A 403 -2.42 -14.43 17.01
N SER A 404 -1.74 -14.08 18.10
CA SER A 404 -2.34 -13.31 19.20
C SER A 404 -1.38 -12.28 19.75
N ASP A 405 -1.90 -11.21 20.33
CA ASP A 405 -1.11 -10.29 21.14
C ASP A 405 -1.13 -10.68 22.63
N THR A 406 -0.40 -9.91 23.44
CA THR A 406 -0.32 -10.13 24.90
C THR A 406 -1.59 -9.72 25.66
N THR A 407 -2.51 -8.99 25.01
CA THR A 407 -3.77 -8.52 25.60
C THR A 407 -4.96 -9.42 25.28
N GLY A 408 -4.74 -10.44 24.44
CA GLY A 408 -5.72 -11.46 24.08
C GLY A 408 -6.39 -11.25 22.73
N ASN A 409 -6.11 -10.19 21.98
CA ASN A 409 -6.61 -10.05 20.61
C ASN A 409 -5.96 -11.11 19.72
N TYR A 410 -6.71 -11.69 18.80
CA TYR A 410 -6.20 -12.77 17.96
C TYR A 410 -6.88 -12.89 16.60
N PHE A 411 -6.19 -13.60 15.72
CA PHE A 411 -6.77 -14.21 14.53
C PHE A 411 -6.34 -15.66 14.37
N THR A 412 -7.14 -16.45 13.66
CA THR A 412 -6.87 -17.86 13.33
C THR A 412 -6.89 -18.06 11.83
N ILE A 413 -6.10 -19.01 11.34
CA ILE A 413 -6.02 -19.38 9.93
C ILE A 413 -6.38 -20.86 9.79
N THR A 414 -7.31 -21.15 8.89
CA THR A 414 -7.67 -22.52 8.51
C THR A 414 -7.20 -22.80 7.10
N TYR A 415 -6.84 -24.04 6.84
CA TYR A 415 -6.20 -24.49 5.62
C TYR A 415 -6.96 -25.67 5.01
N HIS A 416 -6.82 -25.82 3.71
CA HIS A 416 -7.04 -27.10 3.07
C HIS A 416 -5.77 -27.93 3.23
N GLU A 417 -5.92 -29.21 3.50
CA GLU A 417 -4.83 -30.16 3.58
C GLU A 417 -5.27 -31.48 2.95
N ASP A 418 -4.43 -32.00 2.04
CA ASP A 418 -4.55 -33.34 1.49
C ASP A 418 -3.17 -34.04 1.52
N ASN A 419 -2.97 -34.83 2.58
CA ASN A 419 -1.75 -35.59 2.81
C ASN A 419 -1.53 -36.72 1.79
N ALA A 420 -2.56 -37.16 1.06
CA ALA A 420 -2.40 -38.19 0.03
C ALA A 420 -1.68 -37.64 -1.21
N ILE A 421 -1.63 -36.31 -1.36
CA ILE A 421 -0.96 -35.65 -2.48
C ILE A 421 -0.03 -34.51 -2.04
N GLY A 422 0.16 -34.30 -0.74
CA GLY A 422 0.99 -33.24 -0.18
C GLY A 422 0.54 -31.83 -0.60
N GLU A 423 -0.77 -31.60 -0.69
CA GLU A 423 -1.37 -30.31 -1.08
C GLU A 423 -1.84 -29.56 0.17
N SER A 424 -1.44 -28.30 0.32
CA SER A 424 -2.01 -27.39 1.32
C SER A 424 -2.05 -25.95 0.84
N TYR A 425 -3.10 -25.23 1.25
CA TYR A 425 -3.31 -23.81 0.95
C TYR A 425 -4.33 -23.20 1.92
N PRO A 426 -4.27 -21.87 2.21
CA PRO A 426 -5.17 -21.23 3.15
C PRO A 426 -6.62 -21.23 2.63
N LEU A 427 -7.60 -21.42 3.51
CA LEU A 427 -9.03 -21.31 3.17
C LEU A 427 -9.66 -20.06 3.76
N ARG A 428 -9.31 -19.73 5.00
CA ARG A 428 -9.96 -18.65 5.73
C ARG A 428 -9.09 -18.13 6.87
N ILE A 429 -9.13 -16.82 7.08
CA ILE A 429 -8.58 -16.14 8.25
C ILE A 429 -9.74 -15.47 8.98
N ASP A 430 -9.93 -15.80 10.25
CA ASP A 430 -10.92 -15.17 11.12
C ASP A 430 -10.19 -14.31 12.15
N TYR A 431 -10.46 -13.00 12.18
CA TYR A 431 -9.77 -12.02 13.03
C TYR A 431 -10.75 -11.10 13.75
N THR A 432 -10.27 -10.23 14.65
CA THR A 432 -11.07 -9.44 15.65
C THR A 432 -11.54 -10.21 16.88
N GLY A 433 -11.03 -11.42 17.10
CA GLY A 433 -11.32 -12.16 18.33
C GLY A 433 -10.55 -11.60 19.53
N ASN A 434 -11.10 -11.75 20.73
CA ASN A 434 -10.39 -11.48 21.98
C ASN A 434 -10.62 -12.62 22.99
N ALA A 435 -9.57 -13.38 23.29
CA ALA A 435 -9.65 -14.57 24.14
C ALA A 435 -9.94 -14.24 25.61
N ALA A 436 -9.45 -13.10 26.12
CA ALA A 436 -9.68 -12.68 27.50
C ALA A 436 -11.13 -12.23 27.74
N GLN A 437 -11.78 -11.69 26.71
CA GLN A 437 -13.18 -11.25 26.74
C GLN A 437 -14.16 -12.31 26.22
N GLY A 438 -13.68 -13.43 25.68
CA GLY A 438 -14.52 -14.43 25.01
C GLY A 438 -15.17 -13.91 23.72
N LEU A 439 -14.62 -12.84 23.13
CA LEU A 439 -15.08 -12.29 21.86
C LEU A 439 -14.60 -13.20 20.73
N ILE A 440 -15.55 -13.70 19.95
CA ILE A 440 -15.25 -14.46 18.74
C ILE A 440 -14.98 -13.51 17.56
N PRO A 441 -14.11 -13.88 16.61
CA PRO A 441 -13.92 -13.14 15.37
C PRO A 441 -15.23 -12.85 14.64
N TYR A 442 -15.39 -11.61 14.18
CA TYR A 442 -16.53 -11.18 13.36
C TYR A 442 -16.12 -10.71 11.96
N ASN A 443 -14.84 -10.40 11.73
CA ASN A 443 -14.28 -10.15 10.41
C ASN A 443 -13.55 -11.40 9.87
N SER A 444 -13.57 -11.61 8.56
CA SER A 444 -12.83 -12.71 7.93
C SER A 444 -12.28 -12.38 6.55
N VAL A 445 -11.18 -13.05 6.18
CA VAL A 445 -10.65 -13.13 4.82
C VAL A 445 -10.89 -14.55 4.33
N GLN A 446 -11.51 -14.72 3.15
CA GLN A 446 -11.84 -16.04 2.61
C GLN A 446 -11.21 -16.24 1.23
N PHE A 447 -10.60 -17.40 1.02
CA PHE A 447 -9.87 -17.74 -0.18
C PHE A 447 -10.67 -18.77 -0.99
N SER A 448 -10.99 -18.41 -2.23
CA SER A 448 -11.70 -19.27 -3.16
C SER A 448 -10.78 -19.75 -4.28
N TYR A 449 -10.95 -21.01 -4.65
CA TYR A 449 -10.05 -21.72 -5.53
C TYR A 449 -10.79 -22.41 -6.67
N GLU A 450 -10.14 -22.49 -7.81
CA GLU A 450 -10.58 -23.29 -8.95
C GLU A 450 -9.53 -24.34 -9.31
N ALA A 451 -9.95 -25.33 -10.10
CA ALA A 451 -9.03 -26.31 -10.65
C ALA A 451 -8.05 -25.63 -11.62
N ARG A 452 -6.76 -25.98 -11.51
CA ARG A 452 -5.75 -25.57 -12.49
C ARG A 452 -5.47 -26.69 -13.48
N THR A 453 -4.99 -26.34 -14.68
CA THR A 453 -4.70 -27.30 -15.76
C THR A 453 -3.22 -27.70 -15.81
N ASP A 454 -2.34 -26.93 -15.19
CA ASP A 454 -0.89 -27.07 -15.20
C ASP A 454 -0.34 -27.82 -13.97
N ILE A 455 -0.95 -28.97 -13.66
CA ILE A 455 -0.57 -29.78 -12.49
C ILE A 455 0.71 -30.55 -12.80
N ILE A 456 1.79 -30.21 -12.09
CA ILE A 456 3.06 -30.94 -12.21
C ILE A 456 3.45 -31.50 -10.84
N PRO A 457 3.38 -32.83 -10.63
CA PRO A 457 3.82 -33.45 -9.38
C PRO A 457 5.29 -33.11 -9.09
N ARG A 458 5.58 -32.92 -7.81
CA ARG A 458 6.92 -32.76 -7.25
C ARG A 458 7.13 -33.86 -6.22
N PHE A 459 8.39 -34.17 -5.96
CA PHE A 459 8.76 -35.15 -4.97
C PHE A 459 9.86 -34.58 -4.08
N LEU A 460 9.75 -34.81 -2.78
CA LEU A 460 10.78 -34.49 -1.80
C LEU A 460 11.02 -35.74 -0.96
N ALA A 461 12.23 -36.30 -1.03
CA ALA A 461 12.61 -37.56 -0.39
C ALA A 461 11.56 -38.68 -0.49
N GLY A 462 11.05 -38.87 -1.71
CA GLY A 462 10.07 -39.91 -2.05
C GLY A 462 8.61 -39.54 -1.80
N SER A 463 8.32 -38.48 -1.04
CA SER A 463 6.95 -38.03 -0.78
C SER A 463 6.45 -37.10 -1.88
N MET A 464 5.26 -37.37 -2.38
CA MET A 464 4.63 -36.60 -3.45
C MET A 464 4.04 -35.28 -2.96
N MET A 465 4.17 -34.24 -3.78
CA MET A 465 3.51 -32.94 -3.60
C MET A 465 2.85 -32.53 -4.92
N LYS A 466 1.58 -32.16 -4.85
CA LYS A 466 0.81 -31.59 -5.96
C LYS A 466 0.18 -30.29 -5.53
N LEU A 467 0.00 -29.44 -6.52
CA LEU A 467 -0.88 -28.30 -6.43
C LEU A 467 -1.91 -28.48 -7.55
N THR A 468 -3.14 -28.76 -7.16
CA THR A 468 -4.29 -29.05 -8.03
C THR A 468 -5.22 -27.85 -8.17
N LYS A 469 -5.05 -26.87 -7.29
CA LYS A 469 -5.84 -25.64 -7.24
C LYS A 469 -5.03 -24.39 -7.54
N ARG A 470 -5.73 -23.38 -8.04
CA ARG A 470 -5.25 -21.99 -8.10
C ARG A 470 -6.30 -21.06 -7.50
N LEU A 471 -5.84 -19.99 -6.86
CA LEU A 471 -6.68 -19.00 -6.20
C LEU A 471 -7.35 -18.14 -7.28
N ASN A 472 -8.68 -18.04 -7.26
CA ASN A 472 -9.40 -17.19 -8.22
C ASN A 472 -10.09 -16.00 -7.57
N LYS A 473 -10.28 -16.02 -6.25
CA LYS A 473 -10.96 -14.95 -5.54
C LYS A 473 -10.53 -14.87 -4.07
N ILE A 474 -10.40 -13.66 -3.56
CA ILE A 474 -10.15 -13.35 -2.14
C ILE A 474 -11.25 -12.41 -1.67
N SER A 475 -12.09 -12.85 -0.73
CA SER A 475 -13.24 -12.07 -0.27
C SER A 475 -13.03 -11.60 1.16
N MET A 476 -13.29 -10.32 1.39
CA MET A 476 -13.19 -9.66 2.69
C MET A 476 -14.58 -9.49 3.30
N TYR A 477 -14.76 -9.94 4.54
CA TYR A 477 -16.04 -9.89 5.25
C TYR A 477 -15.95 -9.11 6.55
N THR A 478 -17.02 -8.37 6.84
CA THR A 478 -17.28 -7.72 8.14
C THR A 478 -18.65 -8.15 8.66
N ASP A 479 -18.71 -8.66 9.89
CA ASP A 479 -19.95 -9.17 10.49
C ASP A 479 -20.73 -10.12 9.56
N GLN A 480 -20.00 -11.03 8.89
CA GLN A 480 -20.51 -11.98 7.88
C GLN A 480 -21.05 -11.36 6.57
N ASN A 481 -21.00 -10.04 6.42
CA ASN A 481 -21.36 -9.36 5.18
C ASN A 481 -20.11 -9.17 4.32
N LEU A 482 -20.24 -9.40 3.01
CA LEU A 482 -19.18 -9.13 2.06
C LEU A 482 -18.93 -7.62 2.05
N ALA A 483 -17.68 -7.21 2.28
CA ALA A 483 -17.27 -5.81 2.20
C ALA A 483 -16.75 -5.51 0.78
N TRP A 484 -15.73 -6.26 0.36
CA TRP A 484 -15.18 -6.25 -1.01
C TRP A 484 -14.47 -7.57 -1.31
N GLU A 485 -14.11 -7.78 -2.57
CA GLU A 485 -13.36 -8.96 -3.02
C GLU A 485 -12.36 -8.63 -4.13
N TYR A 486 -11.30 -9.42 -4.21
CA TYR A 486 -10.33 -9.41 -5.29
C TYR A 486 -10.59 -10.60 -6.21
N ASN A 487 -10.90 -10.35 -7.47
CA ASN A 487 -11.12 -11.33 -8.52
C ASN A 487 -9.84 -11.49 -9.37
N LEU A 488 -9.35 -12.72 -9.50
CA LEU A 488 -8.10 -13.05 -10.18
C LEU A 488 -8.40 -13.82 -11.46
N SER A 489 -7.94 -13.28 -12.58
CA SER A 489 -8.13 -13.90 -13.90
C SER A 489 -6.81 -14.41 -14.47
N TYR A 490 -6.88 -15.54 -15.17
CA TYR A 490 -5.74 -16.23 -15.73
C TYR A 490 -5.81 -16.27 -17.25
N ASP A 491 -4.64 -16.33 -17.89
CA ASP A 491 -4.50 -16.42 -19.35
C ASP A 491 -5.39 -17.54 -19.92
N PRO A 492 -6.39 -17.22 -20.74
CA PRO A 492 -7.34 -18.19 -21.28
C PRO A 492 -6.73 -19.05 -22.38
N ASN A 493 -5.55 -18.70 -22.92
CA ASN A 493 -4.89 -19.46 -23.98
C ASN A 493 -4.36 -20.82 -23.51
N ASN A 494 -4.65 -21.21 -22.27
CA ASN A 494 -4.66 -22.57 -21.75
C ASN A 494 -3.44 -23.39 -22.18
N ASP A 495 -2.26 -22.76 -22.15
CA ASP A 495 -1.03 -23.52 -22.22
C ASP A 495 -1.00 -24.36 -20.96
N SER A 496 -1.32 -25.64 -21.10
CA SER A 496 -1.31 -26.69 -20.06
C SER A 496 0.00 -26.76 -19.26
N ARG A 497 1.01 -25.96 -19.63
CA ARG A 497 2.31 -25.87 -18.99
C ARG A 497 2.37 -24.86 -17.83
N SER A 498 1.54 -23.82 -17.80
CA SER A 498 1.60 -22.81 -16.73
C SER A 498 0.35 -21.94 -16.59
N SER A 499 -0.17 -21.82 -15.37
CA SER A 499 -1.10 -20.77 -14.96
C SER A 499 -0.38 -19.43 -14.88
N ARG A 500 -0.88 -18.44 -15.62
CA ARG A 500 -0.35 -17.07 -15.70
C ARG A 500 -1.44 -16.09 -15.31
N LEU A 501 -1.24 -15.35 -14.22
CA LEU A 501 -2.18 -14.32 -13.77
C LEU A 501 -2.15 -13.16 -14.77
N VAL A 502 -3.30 -12.79 -15.32
CA VAL A 502 -3.41 -11.70 -16.33
C VAL A 502 -4.18 -10.50 -15.83
N SER A 503 -5.03 -10.67 -14.79
CA SER A 503 -5.59 -9.51 -14.12
C SER A 503 -5.99 -9.76 -12.68
N VAL A 504 -6.00 -8.68 -11.90
CA VAL A 504 -6.62 -8.61 -10.57
C VAL A 504 -7.58 -7.43 -10.58
N GLU A 505 -8.79 -7.63 -10.08
CA GLU A 505 -9.87 -6.66 -10.08
C GLU A 505 -10.53 -6.65 -8.70
N GLU A 506 -10.61 -5.49 -8.04
CA GLU A 506 -11.33 -5.35 -6.77
C GLU A 506 -12.77 -4.90 -7.02
N CYS A 507 -13.72 -5.59 -6.41
CA CYS A 507 -15.14 -5.33 -6.53
C CYS A 507 -15.79 -5.21 -5.16
N ASP A 508 -16.76 -4.32 -5.03
CA ASP A 508 -17.59 -4.21 -3.83
C ASP A 508 -18.64 -5.34 -3.78
N ALA A 509 -19.47 -5.33 -2.73
CA ALA A 509 -20.56 -6.31 -2.57
C ALA A 509 -21.65 -6.26 -3.65
N ASN A 510 -21.75 -5.17 -4.41
CA ASN A 510 -22.71 -5.00 -5.50
C ASN A 510 -22.11 -5.38 -6.87
N ASN A 511 -20.89 -5.91 -6.88
CA ASN A 511 -20.12 -6.23 -8.09
C ASN A 511 -19.80 -4.98 -8.93
N GLU A 512 -19.67 -3.82 -8.27
CA GLU A 512 -19.09 -2.61 -8.84
C GLU A 512 -17.57 -2.70 -8.65
N CYS A 513 -16.83 -2.77 -9.76
CA CYS A 513 -15.40 -3.06 -9.74
C CYS A 513 -14.53 -1.85 -10.11
N LEU A 514 -13.41 -1.69 -9.40
CA LEU A 514 -12.30 -0.82 -9.82
C LEU A 514 -11.75 -1.28 -11.19
N PRO A 515 -11.10 -0.39 -11.96
CA PRO A 515 -10.30 -0.76 -13.10
C PRO A 515 -9.31 -1.86 -12.73
N ARG A 516 -9.39 -2.99 -13.44
CA ARG A 516 -8.49 -4.12 -13.22
C ARG A 516 -7.03 -3.73 -13.48
N THR A 517 -6.13 -4.26 -12.68
CA THR A 517 -4.70 -4.28 -12.98
C THR A 517 -4.43 -5.43 -13.94
N GLU A 518 -3.82 -5.13 -15.09
CA GLU A 518 -3.52 -6.13 -16.13
C GLU A 518 -2.03 -6.49 -16.15
N PHE A 519 -1.73 -7.74 -16.47
CA PHE A 519 -0.38 -8.29 -16.58
C PHE A 519 -0.21 -9.02 -17.91
N ASP A 520 0.78 -8.60 -18.68
CA ASP A 520 1.18 -9.25 -19.92
C ASP A 520 2.38 -10.18 -19.71
N TRP A 521 2.39 -11.27 -20.47
CA TRP A 521 3.44 -12.28 -20.42
C TRP A 521 4.13 -12.41 -21.77
N ASP A 522 5.46 -12.38 -21.75
CA ASP A 522 6.25 -12.70 -22.93
C ASP A 522 6.29 -14.21 -23.14
N LEU A 523 5.72 -14.67 -24.25
CA LEU A 523 5.62 -16.08 -24.63
C LEU A 523 6.56 -16.46 -25.78
N THR A 524 7.29 -15.52 -26.38
CA THR A 524 8.01 -15.75 -27.65
C THR A 524 9.48 -16.08 -27.49
N GLY A 525 10.06 -15.94 -26.29
CA GLY A 525 11.47 -16.30 -26.04
C GLY A 525 12.49 -15.43 -26.77
N GLU A 526 12.07 -14.35 -27.41
CA GLU A 526 12.96 -13.30 -27.88
C GLU A 526 13.23 -12.31 -26.74
N VAL A 527 14.49 -11.88 -26.61
CA VAL A 527 14.97 -11.00 -25.55
C VAL A 527 14.01 -9.82 -25.33
N GLY A 528 13.47 -9.72 -24.11
CA GLY A 528 12.40 -8.78 -23.74
C GLY A 528 12.67 -7.35 -24.22
N LYS A 529 11.71 -6.80 -24.97
CA LYS A 529 11.65 -5.38 -25.30
C LYS A 529 10.77 -4.69 -24.26
N PHE A 530 11.34 -3.76 -23.50
CA PHE A 530 10.55 -2.76 -22.81
C PHE A 530 10.06 -1.74 -23.85
N SER A 531 8.79 -1.84 -24.27
CA SER A 531 8.12 -0.77 -25.01
C SER A 531 7.13 -0.07 -24.09
N LYS A 532 7.43 1.17 -23.70
CA LYS A 532 6.43 2.12 -23.26
C LYS A 532 5.73 2.63 -24.53
N GLU A 533 4.57 2.08 -24.88
CA GLU A 533 3.76 2.70 -25.93
C GLU A 533 3.21 4.03 -25.40
N TYR A 534 3.81 5.14 -25.84
CA TYR A 534 3.10 6.40 -25.87
C TYR A 534 2.05 6.27 -26.97
N GLN A 535 0.77 6.19 -26.59
CA GLN A 535 -0.33 6.50 -27.49
C GLN A 535 -0.27 8.00 -27.80
N GLN A 536 0.61 8.38 -28.72
CA GLN A 536 0.62 9.72 -29.28
C GLN A 536 -0.65 9.82 -30.13
N LYS A 537 -1.68 10.47 -29.59
CA LYS A 537 -2.82 10.92 -30.39
C LYS A 537 -2.27 11.86 -31.46
N VAL A 538 -2.08 11.33 -32.67
CA VAL A 538 -1.83 12.14 -33.85
C VAL A 538 -3.14 12.88 -34.12
N TYR A 539 -3.23 14.13 -33.68
CA TYR A 539 -4.24 15.03 -34.18
C TYR A 539 -3.92 15.34 -35.63
N GLY A 540 -4.97 15.29 -36.45
CA GLY A 540 -4.91 15.23 -37.91
C GLY A 540 -3.97 16.23 -38.55
N THR A 541 -3.37 15.77 -39.63
CA THR A 541 -2.93 16.63 -40.72
C THR A 541 -4.16 17.30 -41.31
N ASP A 542 -4.31 18.60 -41.09
CA ASP A 542 -4.97 19.45 -42.06
C ASP A 542 -4.07 20.65 -42.31
N GLY A 543 -3.62 20.74 -43.55
CA GLY A 543 -3.00 21.94 -44.07
C GLY A 543 -4.06 23.03 -44.25
N ASP A 544 -3.68 24.25 -43.93
CA ASP A 544 -3.97 25.48 -44.68
C ASP A 544 -3.24 26.60 -43.92
N MET A 545 -2.12 27.08 -44.46
CA MET A 545 -2.04 28.30 -45.25
C MET A 545 -2.25 29.60 -44.45
N TRP A 546 -1.15 30.37 -44.43
CA TRP A 546 -0.92 31.77 -44.02
C TRP A 546 -0.50 32.04 -42.57
#